data_AF-R6YFI4-F1
#
_entry.id   AF-R6YFI4-F1
#
_cell.length_a   1.000
_cell.length_b   1.000
_cell.length_c   1.000
_cell.angle_alpha   90.00
_cell.angle_beta   90.00
_cell.angle_gamma   90.00
#
_symmetry.space_group_name_H-M   'P 1'
#
loop_
_entity.id
_entity.type
_entity.pdbx_description
1 polymer ?
#
loop_
_entity_poly.entity_id
_entity_poly.type
_entity_poly.pdbx_seq_one_letter_code
_entity_poly.pdbx_strand_id
1 'polypeptide(L)'
;MIGGSAQTAEDIVLRLRTEGITYLNRDHDKKELERWKTMDCGADGVWKGHSLYDYVEAHLGYRFVLRKGSLRKRFHRSIVTLEIENTGFAVSYEEIFLELKKKSCGERQCAIRQSLICMKPGKEQKCKMVCDEDLFSGEWKLVMHDAKGNPILFANEGAEEGISLSVLH
;
A
#
# COMPACT_ATOMS: atom_id res chain seq x y z
N MET A 1 41.90 -0.43 8.61
CA MET A 1 41.16 -1.49 7.91
C MET A 1 40.05 -1.94 8.85
N ILE A 2 38.87 -1.33 8.77
CA ILE A 2 37.73 -1.71 9.62
C ILE A 2 37.04 -2.85 8.88
N GLY A 3 37.09 -4.05 9.44
CA GLY A 3 36.43 -5.23 8.89
C GLY A 3 34.93 -4.98 8.83
N GLY A 4 34.40 -4.80 7.62
CA GLY A 4 32.96 -4.73 7.39
C GLY A 4 32.37 -6.11 7.63
N SER A 5 31.64 -6.26 8.73
CA SER A 5 30.77 -7.42 8.93
C SER A 5 29.83 -7.57 7.73
N ALA A 6 29.56 -8.82 7.34
CA ALA A 6 28.53 -9.10 6.36
C ALA A 6 27.18 -8.61 6.91
N GLN A 7 26.61 -7.55 6.32
CA GLN A 7 25.30 -7.04 6.73
C GLN A 7 24.25 -8.13 6.51
N THR A 8 23.40 -8.33 7.52
CA THR A 8 22.25 -9.23 7.46
C THR A 8 21.12 -8.63 6.61
N ALA A 9 20.12 -9.43 6.24
CA ALA A 9 18.93 -8.93 5.55
C ALA A 9 18.18 -7.87 6.40
N GLU A 10 18.07 -8.11 7.70
CA GLU A 10 17.44 -7.19 8.65
C GLU A 10 18.17 -5.84 8.70
N ASP A 11 19.51 -5.84 8.77
CA ASP A 11 20.31 -4.61 8.79
C ASP A 11 20.08 -3.77 7.51
N ILE A 12 20.04 -4.44 6.36
CA ILE A 12 19.83 -3.80 5.06
C ILE A 12 18.42 -3.20 5.00
N VAL A 13 17.38 -3.97 5.36
CA VAL A 13 15.99 -3.48 5.36
C VAL A 13 15.82 -2.30 6.33
N LEU A 14 16.42 -2.38 7.52
CA LEU A 14 16.37 -1.31 8.51
C LEU A 14 17.00 -0.03 7.96
N ARG A 15 18.17 -0.13 7.31
CA ARG A 15 18.83 1.00 6.65
C ARG A 15 17.95 1.61 5.56
N LEU A 16 17.45 0.79 4.62
CA LEU A 16 16.62 1.26 3.50
C LEU A 16 15.34 1.96 3.97
N ARG A 17 14.70 1.42 5.03
CA ARG A 17 13.53 2.03 5.67
C ARG A 17 13.88 3.35 6.37
N THR A 18 15.04 3.42 7.03
CA THR A 18 15.49 4.64 7.72
C THR A 18 15.80 5.76 6.72
N GLU A 19 16.41 5.42 5.60
CA GLU A 19 16.77 6.37 4.53
C GLU A 19 15.58 6.76 3.64
N GLY A 20 14.45 6.05 3.73
CA GLY A 20 13.27 6.38 2.94
C GLY A 20 13.43 6.04 1.46
N ILE A 21 14.11 4.94 1.14
CA ILE A 21 14.48 4.62 -0.25
C ILE A 21 13.24 4.40 -1.12
N THR A 22 13.17 5.16 -2.20
CA THR A 22 12.05 5.16 -3.17
C THR A 22 12.38 4.45 -4.48
N TYR A 23 13.67 4.28 -4.78
CA TYR A 23 14.17 3.78 -6.06
C TYR A 23 15.54 3.15 -5.90
N LEU A 24 15.85 2.17 -6.76
CA LEU A 24 17.17 1.54 -6.87
C LEU A 24 17.59 1.51 -8.34
N ASN A 25 18.86 1.79 -8.61
CA ASN A 25 19.38 1.81 -9.96
C ASN A 25 19.94 0.43 -10.33
N ARG A 26 19.26 -0.29 -11.23
CA ARG A 26 19.62 -1.66 -11.61
C ARG A 26 21.01 -1.78 -12.24
N ASP A 27 21.49 -0.74 -12.93
CA ASP A 27 22.79 -0.77 -13.61
C ASP A 27 23.93 -0.42 -12.64
N HIS A 28 23.72 0.59 -11.80
CA HIS A 28 24.72 1.02 -10.82
C HIS A 28 24.87 0.01 -9.66
N ASP A 29 23.76 -0.54 -9.19
CA ASP A 29 23.71 -1.36 -7.98
C ASP A 29 23.73 -2.87 -8.29
N LYS A 30 24.01 -3.25 -9.55
CA LYS A 30 23.88 -4.62 -10.07
C LYS A 30 24.48 -5.69 -9.15
N LYS A 31 25.71 -5.49 -8.67
CA LYS A 31 26.38 -6.47 -7.80
C LYS A 31 25.67 -6.68 -6.47
N GLU A 32 25.12 -5.61 -5.89
CA GLU A 32 24.40 -5.66 -4.62
C GLU A 32 23.02 -6.29 -4.82
N LEU A 33 22.31 -5.95 -5.90
CA LEU A 33 21.03 -6.57 -6.26
C LEU A 33 21.17 -8.08 -6.53
N GLU A 34 22.20 -8.52 -7.26
CA GLU A 34 22.47 -9.95 -7.47
C GLU A 34 22.78 -10.68 -6.15
N ARG A 35 23.48 -10.02 -5.22
CA ARG A 35 23.67 -10.57 -3.87
C ARG A 35 22.32 -10.72 -3.15
N TRP A 36 21.46 -9.70 -3.18
CA TRP A 36 20.16 -9.73 -2.49
C TRP A 36 19.22 -10.82 -3.02
N LYS A 37 19.31 -11.17 -4.32
CA LYS A 37 18.56 -12.30 -4.89
C LYS A 37 18.92 -13.65 -4.27
N THR A 38 20.14 -13.77 -3.72
CA THR A 38 20.63 -15.01 -3.07
C THR A 38 20.40 -15.04 -1.56
N MET A 39 19.95 -13.92 -0.97
CA MET A 39 19.71 -13.79 0.46
C MET A 39 18.23 -14.04 0.75
N ASP A 40 17.92 -14.84 1.77
CA ASP A 40 16.57 -14.91 2.32
C ASP A 40 16.23 -13.58 3.02
N CYS A 41 15.00 -13.09 2.84
CA CYS A 41 14.59 -11.83 3.46
C CYS A 41 14.36 -11.91 4.98
N GLY A 42 14.27 -13.13 5.55
CA GLY A 42 14.07 -13.38 6.97
C GLY A 42 12.66 -13.05 7.49
N ALA A 43 11.76 -12.58 6.62
CA ALA A 43 10.42 -12.16 7.01
C ALA A 43 9.41 -13.32 6.96
N ASP A 44 8.48 -13.32 7.92
CA ASP A 44 7.41 -14.30 8.01
C ASP A 44 6.23 -14.01 7.05
N GLY A 45 5.24 -14.91 7.07
CA GLY A 45 3.99 -14.76 6.33
C GLY A 45 4.19 -14.89 4.82
N VAL A 46 3.63 -13.95 4.05
CA VAL A 46 3.72 -13.94 2.58
C VAL A 46 5.15 -13.77 2.06
N TRP A 47 6.09 -13.34 2.92
CA TRP A 47 7.50 -13.15 2.55
C TRP A 47 8.38 -14.35 2.86
N LYS A 48 7.84 -15.38 3.52
CA LYS A 48 8.64 -16.55 3.90
C LYS A 48 9.20 -17.26 2.67
N GLY A 49 10.52 -17.38 2.60
CA GLY A 49 11.24 -18.00 1.47
C GLY A 49 11.41 -17.10 0.25
N HIS A 50 10.97 -15.84 0.31
CA HIS A 50 11.30 -14.84 -0.71
C HIS A 50 12.69 -14.26 -0.50
N SER A 51 13.31 -13.85 -1.60
CA SER A 51 14.63 -13.22 -1.54
C SER A 51 14.53 -11.81 -0.92
N LEU A 52 15.65 -11.32 -0.38
CA LEU A 52 15.76 -9.94 0.06
C LEU A 52 15.49 -8.96 -1.10
N TYR A 53 15.87 -9.33 -2.32
CA TYR A 53 15.56 -8.53 -3.50
C TYR A 53 14.05 -8.35 -3.72
N ASP A 54 13.29 -9.46 -3.68
CA ASP A 54 11.83 -9.43 -3.88
C ASP A 54 11.16 -8.59 -2.78
N TYR A 55 11.60 -8.77 -1.54
CA TYR A 55 11.12 -7.98 -0.41
C TYR A 55 11.40 -6.50 -0.63
N VAL A 56 12.63 -6.12 -0.96
CA VAL A 56 13.01 -4.71 -1.14
C VAL A 56 12.23 -4.08 -2.29
N GLU A 57 12.15 -4.73 -3.44
CA GLU A 57 11.44 -4.21 -4.63
C GLU A 57 9.97 -3.90 -4.30
N ALA A 58 9.31 -4.78 -3.56
CA ALA A 58 7.91 -4.61 -3.16
C ALA A 58 7.69 -3.51 -2.11
N HIS A 59 8.73 -3.07 -1.40
CA HIS A 59 8.64 -2.07 -0.33
C HIS A 59 9.28 -0.72 -0.68
N LEU A 60 9.85 -0.56 -1.88
CA LEU A 60 10.37 0.74 -2.33
C LEU A 60 9.28 1.81 -2.32
N GLY A 61 9.63 2.98 -1.79
CA GLY A 61 8.74 4.13 -1.68
C GLY A 61 7.66 3.94 -0.62
N TYR A 62 6.52 4.62 -0.77
CA TYR A 62 5.33 4.33 0.04
C TYR A 62 4.54 3.20 -0.62
N ARG A 63 3.96 2.30 0.18
CA ARG A 63 3.20 1.14 -0.30
C ARG A 63 2.00 0.90 0.61
N PHE A 64 0.80 1.09 0.08
CA PHE A 64 -0.43 1.02 0.89
C PHE A 64 -1.07 -0.36 0.84
N VAL A 65 -1.29 -0.94 2.00
CA VAL A 65 -2.01 -2.21 2.16
C VAL A 65 -3.26 -1.95 2.98
N LEU A 66 -4.41 -2.34 2.46
CA LEU A 66 -5.62 -2.47 3.26
C LEU A 66 -5.48 -3.70 4.16
N ARG A 67 -5.34 -3.47 5.48
CA ARG A 67 -5.22 -4.55 6.47
C ARG A 67 -6.57 -5.09 6.91
N LYS A 68 -7.53 -4.18 7.11
CA LYS A 68 -8.91 -4.54 7.44
C LYS A 68 -9.87 -3.58 6.78
N GLY A 69 -11.00 -4.08 6.33
CA GLY A 69 -12.10 -3.25 5.87
C GLY A 69 -13.42 -3.90 6.22
N SER A 70 -14.40 -3.06 6.57
CA SER A 70 -15.77 -3.48 6.87
C SER A 70 -16.76 -2.52 6.24
N LEU A 71 -17.87 -3.09 5.77
CA LEU A 71 -18.99 -2.36 5.20
C LEU A 71 -20.25 -2.69 6.02
N ARG A 72 -20.93 -1.66 6.53
CA ARG A 72 -22.12 -1.82 7.37
C ARG A 72 -23.23 -0.88 6.91
N LYS A 73 -24.47 -1.35 6.96
CA LYS A 73 -25.66 -0.51 6.72
C LYS A 73 -26.14 0.06 8.05
N ARG A 74 -26.45 1.37 8.08
CA ARG A 74 -27.08 2.04 9.22
C ARG A 74 -28.20 2.94 8.70
N PHE A 75 -29.44 2.51 8.89
CA PHE A 75 -30.62 3.14 8.28
C PHE A 75 -30.48 3.24 6.75
N HIS A 76 -30.58 4.45 6.20
CA HIS A 76 -30.42 4.74 4.78
C HIS A 76 -28.97 5.07 4.37
N ARG A 77 -27.98 4.84 5.25
CA ARG A 77 -26.56 5.12 4.97
C ARG A 77 -25.71 3.86 5.00
N SER A 78 -24.65 3.88 4.19
CA SER A 78 -23.57 2.91 4.22
C SER A 78 -22.38 3.47 4.98
N ILE A 79 -21.77 2.67 5.83
CA ILE A 79 -20.58 3.03 6.61
C ILE A 79 -19.46 2.08 6.23
N VAL A 80 -18.38 2.62 5.70
CA VAL A 80 -17.14 1.90 5.39
C VAL A 80 -16.11 2.27 6.44
N THR A 81 -15.51 1.26 7.09
CA THR A 81 -14.38 1.44 8.01
C THR A 81 -13.18 0.68 7.50
N LEU A 82 -12.03 1.33 7.41
CA LEU A 82 -10.81 0.78 6.83
C LEU A 82 -9.62 0.99 7.77
N GLU A 83 -8.70 0.05 7.78
CA GLU A 83 -7.38 0.15 8.40
C GLU A 83 -6.35 -0.01 7.27
N ILE A 84 -5.70 1.08 6.91
CA ILE A 84 -4.70 1.12 5.83
C ILE A 84 -3.33 1.29 6.47
N GLU A 85 -2.34 0.52 6.03
CA GLU A 85 -0.95 0.62 6.46
C GLU A 85 -0.07 1.10 5.30
N ASN A 86 0.91 1.95 5.57
CA ASN A 86 2.05 2.15 4.67
C ASN A 86 3.16 1.14 5.01
N THR A 87 3.25 0.04 4.27
CA THR A 87 4.28 -0.99 4.48
C THR A 87 5.64 -0.60 3.92
N GLY A 88 5.66 0.33 2.96
CA GLY A 88 6.86 0.75 2.24
C GLY A 88 7.91 1.44 3.10
N PHE A 89 9.04 1.78 2.48
CA PHE A 89 10.19 2.41 3.12
C PHE A 89 10.11 3.92 3.24
N ALA A 90 9.30 4.60 2.42
CA ALA A 90 9.19 6.06 2.43
C ALA A 90 7.85 6.55 2.99
N VAL A 91 7.85 7.79 3.49
CA VAL A 91 6.63 8.53 3.83
C VAL A 91 5.88 8.93 2.56
N SER A 92 4.56 9.08 2.62
CA SER A 92 3.83 9.80 1.56
C SER A 92 4.12 11.30 1.67
N TYR A 93 4.95 11.82 0.77
CA TYR A 93 5.37 13.23 0.78
C TYR A 93 4.25 14.20 0.37
N GLU A 94 3.27 13.72 -0.38
CA GLU A 94 2.07 14.44 -0.76
C GLU A 94 0.84 13.79 -0.12
N GLU A 95 -0.25 14.55 -0.05
CA GLU A 95 -1.54 14.07 0.42
C GLU A 95 -2.09 13.03 -0.54
N ILE A 96 -2.59 11.92 0.01
CA ILE A 96 -3.16 10.83 -0.76
C ILE A 96 -4.64 10.78 -0.48
N PHE A 97 -5.41 10.57 -1.54
CA PHE A 97 -6.86 10.57 -1.45
C PHE A 97 -7.38 9.18 -1.74
N LEU A 98 -8.25 8.74 -0.85
CA LEU A 98 -8.99 7.51 -0.91
C LEU A 98 -10.40 7.81 -1.37
N GLU A 99 -10.84 7.14 -2.44
CA GLU A 99 -12.15 7.39 -3.05
C GLU A 99 -12.96 6.10 -3.22
N LEU A 100 -14.27 6.20 -3.03
CA LEU A 100 -15.22 5.17 -3.46
C LEU A 100 -15.77 5.52 -4.83
N LYS A 101 -15.49 4.66 -5.81
CA LYS A 101 -15.98 4.80 -7.19
C LYS A 101 -16.99 3.72 -7.52
N LYS A 102 -18.14 4.14 -8.04
CA LYS A 102 -19.13 3.25 -8.63
C LYS A 102 -18.79 3.03 -10.09
N LYS A 103 -18.80 1.78 -10.55
CA LYS A 103 -18.77 1.48 -11.97
C LYS A 103 -20.20 1.62 -12.51
N SER A 104 -20.49 2.75 -13.15
CA SER A 104 -21.74 2.97 -13.87
C SER A 104 -21.47 3.00 -15.38
N CYS A 105 -22.51 2.79 -16.20
CA CYS A 105 -22.39 2.73 -17.65
C CYS A 105 -21.81 4.06 -18.20
N GLY A 106 -20.51 4.08 -18.49
CA GLY A 106 -19.81 5.20 -19.13
C GLY A 106 -18.91 6.04 -18.23
N GLU A 107 -19.24 6.26 -16.95
CA GLU A 107 -18.45 7.12 -16.06
C GLU A 107 -18.29 6.55 -14.64
N ARG A 108 -17.11 6.80 -14.05
CA ARG A 108 -16.82 6.52 -12.63
C ARG A 108 -17.27 7.72 -11.80
N GLN A 109 -18.35 7.57 -11.04
CA GLN A 109 -18.78 8.59 -10.08
C GLN A 109 -18.07 8.39 -8.74
N CYS A 110 -17.49 9.48 -8.20
CA CYS A 110 -16.87 9.50 -6.88
C CYS A 110 -17.93 9.86 -5.83
N ALA A 111 -18.21 8.94 -4.90
CA ALA A 111 -19.24 9.13 -3.88
C ALA A 111 -18.70 9.76 -2.58
N ILE A 112 -17.43 9.50 -2.26
CA ILE A 112 -16.77 10.05 -1.08
C ILE A 112 -15.25 10.06 -1.30
N ARG A 113 -14.61 11.10 -0.77
CA ARG A 113 -13.15 11.29 -0.78
C ARG A 113 -12.66 11.50 0.65
N GLN A 114 -11.62 10.77 1.03
CA GLN A 114 -10.98 10.82 2.34
C GLN A 114 -9.48 10.99 2.18
N SER A 115 -8.87 11.88 2.97
CA SER A 115 -7.42 12.07 2.97
C SER A 115 -6.68 11.09 3.87
N LEU A 116 -5.53 10.61 3.39
CA LEU A 116 -4.48 9.91 4.13
C LEU A 116 -3.31 10.89 4.36
N ILE A 117 -2.98 11.14 5.63
CA ILE A 117 -2.03 12.19 6.00
C ILE A 117 -0.63 11.58 6.17
N CYS A 118 0.33 12.03 5.35
CA CYS A 118 1.78 11.83 5.49
C CYS A 118 2.17 10.53 6.21
N MET A 119 1.67 9.41 5.69
CA MET A 119 1.73 8.13 6.40
C MET A 119 3.17 7.63 6.41
N LYS A 120 3.76 7.55 7.60
CA LYS A 120 5.11 7.02 7.78
C LYS A 120 5.15 5.50 7.57
N PRO A 121 6.31 4.93 7.18
CA PRO A 121 6.55 3.49 7.15
C PRO A 121 6.08 2.79 8.44
N GLY A 122 5.34 1.70 8.31
CA GLY A 122 4.80 0.89 9.41
C GLY A 122 3.70 1.57 10.22
N LYS A 123 3.13 2.68 9.75
CA LYS A 123 1.98 3.33 10.39
C LYS A 123 0.68 2.92 9.73
N GLU A 124 -0.31 2.67 10.59
CA GLU A 124 -1.69 2.41 10.22
C GLU A 124 -2.54 3.67 10.42
N GLN A 125 -3.45 3.91 9.49
CA GLN A 125 -4.48 4.94 9.58
C GLN A 125 -5.86 4.29 9.48
N LYS A 126 -6.73 4.63 10.43
CA LYS A 126 -8.14 4.23 10.40
C LYS A 126 -8.95 5.28 9.65
N CYS A 127 -9.70 4.85 8.66
CA CYS A 127 -10.58 5.70 7.88
C CYS A 127 -12.03 5.28 8.09
N LYS A 128 -12.93 6.26 8.23
CA LYS A 128 -14.37 6.03 8.30
C LYS A 128 -15.07 6.90 7.28
N MET A 129 -15.70 6.26 6.31
CA MET A 129 -16.46 6.90 5.25
C MET A 129 -17.95 6.61 5.47
N VAL A 130 -18.77 7.65 5.39
CA VAL A 130 -20.23 7.53 5.49
C VAL A 130 -20.81 8.01 4.17
N CYS A 131 -21.56 7.14 3.51
CA CYS A 131 -22.15 7.41 2.21
C CYS A 131 -23.68 7.32 2.32
N ASP A 132 -24.39 8.23 1.66
CA ASP A 132 -25.85 8.19 1.56
C ASP A 132 -26.31 7.18 0.49
N GLU A 133 -25.41 6.68 -0.37
CA GLU A 133 -25.72 5.60 -1.30
C GLU A 133 -25.69 4.22 -0.63
N ASP A 134 -26.45 3.29 -1.21
CA ASP A 134 -26.40 1.87 -0.85
C ASP A 134 -25.20 1.18 -1.52
N LEU A 135 -24.10 1.09 -0.78
CA LEU A 135 -22.85 0.49 -1.23
C LEU A 135 -22.90 -1.04 -1.31
N PHE A 136 -23.98 -1.67 -0.81
CA PHE A 136 -24.23 -3.10 -0.99
C PHE A 136 -24.80 -3.40 -2.38
N SER A 137 -25.27 -2.38 -3.09
CA SER A 137 -25.82 -2.50 -4.43
C SER A 137 -24.89 -1.89 -5.48
N GLY A 138 -24.56 -2.68 -6.51
CA GLY A 138 -23.69 -2.28 -7.60
C GLY A 138 -22.21 -2.60 -7.41
N GLU A 139 -21.41 -2.35 -8.45
CA GLU A 139 -19.97 -2.58 -8.46
C GLU A 139 -19.21 -1.35 -7.93
N TRP A 140 -18.79 -1.42 -6.67
CA TRP A 140 -18.02 -0.36 -6.00
C TRP A 140 -16.57 -0.75 -5.82
N LYS A 141 -15.66 0.18 -6.12
CA LYS A 141 -14.22 0.03 -5.88
C LYS A 141 -13.69 1.15 -5.00
N LEU A 142 -12.80 0.76 -4.09
CA LEU A 142 -11.93 1.65 -3.33
C LEU A 142 -10.66 1.90 -4.15
N VAL A 143 -10.37 3.16 -4.46
CA VAL A 143 -9.19 3.56 -5.25
C VAL A 143 -8.40 4.65 -4.52
N MET A 144 -7.12 4.80 -4.85
CA MET A 144 -6.28 5.89 -4.35
C MET A 144 -5.67 6.70 -5.50
N HIS A 145 -5.43 7.98 -5.22
CA HIS A 145 -4.67 8.86 -6.09
C HIS A 145 -3.89 9.90 -5.30
N ASP A 146 -2.83 10.44 -5.90
CA ASP A 146 -2.09 11.57 -5.34
C ASP A 146 -2.84 12.90 -5.52
N ALA A 147 -2.27 14.00 -5.01
CA ALA A 147 -2.82 15.34 -5.15
C ALA A 147 -2.97 15.83 -6.60
N LYS A 148 -2.23 15.22 -7.55
CA LYS A 148 -2.26 15.54 -8.98
C LYS A 148 -3.28 14.67 -9.74
N GLY A 149 -3.90 13.70 -9.07
CA GLY A 149 -4.85 12.77 -9.67
C GLY A 149 -4.19 11.53 -10.30
N ASN A 150 -2.89 11.31 -10.11
CA ASN A 150 -2.24 10.10 -10.59
C ASN A 150 -2.67 8.91 -9.72
N PRO A 151 -2.99 7.76 -10.32
CA PRO A 151 -3.41 6.58 -9.58
C PRO A 151 -2.28 6.07 -8.68
N ILE A 152 -2.64 5.73 -7.44
CA ILE A 152 -1.78 5.00 -6.51
C ILE A 152 -2.43 3.62 -6.29
N LEU A 153 -1.68 2.56 -6.58
CA LEU A 153 -2.19 1.19 -6.45
C LEU A 153 -2.03 0.69 -5.02
N PHE A 154 -2.99 -0.14 -4.59
CA PHE A 154 -2.83 -0.94 -3.37
C PHE A 154 -1.81 -2.06 -3.62
N ALA A 155 -1.05 -2.40 -2.59
CA ALA A 155 -0.15 -3.56 -2.59
C ALA A 155 -0.87 -4.86 -2.18
N ASN A 156 -2.21 -4.84 -2.09
CA ASN A 156 -3.03 -6.03 -1.91
C ASN A 156 -3.05 -6.85 -3.22
N GLU A 157 -3.09 -8.17 -3.11
CA GLU A 157 -3.27 -9.07 -4.25
C GLU A 157 -4.62 -8.80 -4.95
N GLY A 158 -4.62 -8.75 -6.29
CA GLY A 158 -5.83 -8.52 -7.10
C GLY A 158 -6.41 -7.10 -7.04
N ALA A 159 -5.60 -6.12 -6.59
CA ALA A 159 -6.03 -4.72 -6.43
C ALA A 159 -5.51 -3.79 -7.55
N GLU A 160 -5.21 -4.33 -8.73
CA GLU A 160 -4.65 -3.59 -9.88
C GLU A 160 -5.56 -2.43 -10.33
N GLU A 161 -6.87 -2.57 -10.12
CA GLU A 161 -7.87 -1.55 -10.41
C GLU A 161 -8.53 -0.96 -9.15
N GLY A 162 -7.95 -1.21 -7.97
CA GLY A 162 -8.55 -0.92 -6.68
C GLY A 162 -9.26 -2.11 -6.04
N ILE A 163 -9.69 -1.93 -4.78
CA ILE A 163 -10.28 -3.01 -3.97
C ILE A 163 -11.80 -3.00 -4.12
N SER A 164 -12.39 -4.12 -4.54
CA SER A 164 -13.85 -4.26 -4.59
C SER A 164 -14.45 -4.19 -3.19
N LEU A 165 -15.52 -3.43 -2.97
CA LEU A 165 -16.18 -3.39 -1.66
C LEU A 165 -16.86 -4.72 -1.30
N SER A 166 -17.11 -5.59 -2.28
CA SER A 166 -17.71 -6.92 -2.05
C SER A 166 -16.83 -7.85 -1.22
N VAL A 167 -15.53 -7.55 -1.07
CA VAL A 167 -14.59 -8.36 -0.28
C VAL A 167 -14.45 -7.86 1.17
N LEU A 168 -15.15 -6.79 1.53
CA LEU A 168 -15.14 -6.26 2.89
C LEU A 168 -16.18 -7.00 3.75
N HIS A 169 -15.79 -7.35 4.98
CA HIS A 169 -16.59 -8.15 5.91
C HIS A 169 -16.94 -7.38 7.20
#